data_AF-A0A926ANG4-F1
#
_entry.id   AF-A0A926ANG4-F1
#
_cell.length_a   1.000
_cell.length_b   1.000
_cell.length_c   1.000
_cell.angle_alpha   90.00
_cell.angle_beta   90.00
_cell.angle_gamma   90.00
#
_symmetry.space_group_name_H-M   'P 1'
#
loop_
_entity.id
_entity.type
_entity.pdbx_description
1 polymer ?
#
loop_
_entity_poly.entity_id
_entity_poly.type
_entity_poly.pdbx_seq_one_letter_code
_entity_poly.pdbx_strand_id
1 'polypeptide(L)'
;SYFNVVRKTIYAWFTLWESGGVEAILHKTGTGCKKKLKDVAVGLLKQKVEDHSRNLKPVLSWLIHTYQVKVSKKTLQRFLKIQRLDLA
;
A
#
# COMPACT_ATOMS: atom_id res chain seq x y z
N SER A 1 4.85 -0.94 30.46
CA SER A 1 5.91 -1.30 29.48
C SER A 1 6.63 -0.02 29.08
N TYR A 2 7.94 0.08 29.32
CA TYR A 2 8.72 1.32 29.06
C TYR A 2 8.72 1.75 27.58
N PHE A 3 8.60 0.79 26.66
CA PHE A 3 8.76 1.03 25.22
C PHE A 3 7.44 1.05 24.43
N ASN A 4 6.29 0.90 25.10
CA ASN A 4 4.96 0.80 24.45
C ASN A 4 4.88 -0.19 23.26
N VAL A 5 5.68 -1.26 23.30
CA VAL A 5 5.67 -2.36 22.33
C VAL A 5 5.48 -3.70 23.02
N VAL A 6 5.11 -4.72 22.24
CA VAL A 6 4.99 -6.10 22.74
C VAL A 6 6.35 -6.74 22.92
N ARG A 7 6.44 -7.73 23.82
CA ARG A 7 7.70 -8.44 24.15
C ARG A 7 8.40 -9.02 22.91
N LYS A 8 7.63 -9.53 21.95
CA LYS A 8 8.16 -10.04 20.66
C LYS A 8 8.98 -9.00 19.90
N THR A 9 8.55 -7.73 19.94
CA THR A 9 9.27 -6.62 19.28
C THR A 9 10.61 -6.36 19.94
N ILE A 10 10.68 -6.44 21.28
CA ILE A 10 11.92 -6.26 22.03
C ILE A 10 12.92 -7.36 21.66
N TYR A 11 12.50 -8.62 21.64
CA TYR A 11 13.37 -9.72 21.20
C TYR A 11 13.86 -9.53 19.76
N ALA A 12 12.98 -9.11 18.86
CA ALA A 12 13.36 -8.84 17.47
C ALA A 12 14.43 -7.73 17.37
N TRP A 13 14.34 -6.68 18.20
CA TRP A 13 15.37 -5.64 18.25
C TRP A 13 16.73 -6.18 18.73
N PHE A 14 16.75 -7.03 19.75
CA PHE A 14 17.98 -7.67 20.22
C PHE A 14 18.60 -8.60 19.16
N THR A 15 17.79 -9.44 18.51
CA THR A 15 18.30 -10.29 17.42
C THR A 15 18.86 -9.48 16.26
N LEU A 16 18.21 -8.36 15.89
CA LEU A 16 18.73 -7.45 14.87
C LEU A 16 20.04 -6.80 15.32
N TRP A 17 20.11 -6.34 16.56
CA TRP A 17 21.34 -5.78 17.15
C TRP A 17 22.51 -6.75 17.05
N GLU A 18 22.32 -8.01 17.43
CA GLU A 18 23.37 -9.03 17.38
C GLU A 18 23.86 -9.29 15.96
N SER A 19 23.00 -9.10 14.95
CA SER A 19 23.34 -9.34 13.54
C SER A 19 24.15 -8.24 12.87
N GLY A 20 24.08 -6.99 13.36
CA GLY A 20 24.70 -5.85 12.66
C GLY A 20 24.67 -4.52 13.42
N GLY A 21 24.56 -4.56 14.74
CA GLY A 21 24.57 -3.40 15.61
C GLY A 21 23.45 -2.40 15.32
N VAL A 22 23.76 -1.11 15.44
CA VAL A 22 22.80 -0.01 15.26
C VAL A 22 22.15 -0.05 13.88
N GLU A 23 22.92 -0.31 12.82
CA GLU A 23 22.44 -0.28 11.45
C GLU A 23 21.34 -1.31 11.17
N ALA A 24 21.41 -2.46 11.84
CA ALA A 24 20.42 -3.53 11.70
C ALA A 24 19.07 -3.21 12.35
N ILE A 25 19.05 -2.34 13.38
CA ILE A 25 17.81 -1.91 14.05
C ILE A 25 17.11 -0.78 13.28
N LEU A 26 17.86 0.04 12.55
CA LEU A 26 17.31 1.20 11.85
C LEU A 26 16.17 0.80 10.91
N HIS A 27 15.15 1.66 10.87
CA HIS A 27 13.97 1.40 10.05
C HIS A 27 14.32 1.45 8.56
N LYS A 28 14.38 0.28 7.92
CA LYS A 28 14.58 0.19 6.47
C LYS A 28 13.32 0.63 5.74
N THR A 29 13.50 1.48 4.74
CA THR A 29 12.41 1.89 3.86
C THR A 29 11.82 0.67 3.13
N GLY A 30 10.49 0.63 2.95
CA GLY A 30 9.82 -0.44 2.20
C GLY A 30 9.45 -1.70 3.00
N THR A 31 9.61 -1.69 4.33
CA THR A 31 9.20 -2.77 5.24
C THR A 31 7.70 -2.79 5.55
N GLY A 32 6.99 -1.70 5.23
CA GLY A 32 5.54 -1.60 5.39
C GLY A 32 4.77 -2.53 4.44
N CYS A 33 3.47 -2.69 4.70
CA CYS A 33 2.58 -3.48 3.84
C CYS A 33 2.65 -2.96 2.39
N LYS A 34 2.97 -3.86 1.45
CA LYS A 34 3.09 -3.50 0.04
C LYS A 34 1.75 -2.95 -0.47
N LYS A 35 1.82 -1.90 -1.30
CA LYS A 35 0.62 -1.28 -1.88
C LYS A 35 -0.15 -2.31 -2.70
N LYS A 36 -1.44 -2.48 -2.41
CA LYS A 36 -2.31 -3.47 -3.09
C LYS A 36 -2.45 -3.26 -4.61
N LEU A 37 -2.31 -2.01 -5.07
CA LEU A 37 -2.48 -1.63 -6.48
C LEU A 37 -1.13 -1.50 -7.22
N LYS A 38 -0.03 -2.05 -6.67
CA LYS A 38 1.31 -1.91 -7.26
C LYS A 38 1.44 -2.56 -8.64
N ASP A 39 0.72 -3.66 -8.88
CA ASP A 39 0.80 -4.46 -10.12
C ASP A 39 -0.31 -4.10 -11.12
N VAL A 40 -1.15 -3.12 -10.79
CA VAL A 40 -2.22 -2.67 -11.68
C VAL A 40 -1.63 -1.74 -12.73
N ALA A 41 -1.90 -2.04 -14.01
CA ALA A 41 -1.45 -1.20 -15.11
C ALA A 41 -2.09 0.19 -15.02
N VAL A 42 -1.26 1.21 -14.76
CA VAL A 42 -1.70 2.59 -14.50
C VAL A 42 -2.45 3.18 -15.70
N GLY A 43 -2.03 2.87 -16.93
CA GLY A 43 -2.70 3.34 -18.15
C GLY A 43 -4.13 2.81 -18.31
N LEU A 44 -4.34 1.51 -18.06
CA LEU A 44 -5.68 0.90 -18.11
C LEU A 44 -6.57 1.43 -16.99
N LEU A 45 -6.00 1.60 -15.79
CA LEU A 45 -6.73 2.19 -14.67
C LEU A 45 -7.17 3.63 -14.98
N LYS A 46 -6.32 4.43 -15.63
CA LYS A 46 -6.66 5.80 -16.04
C LYS A 46 -7.85 5.82 -17.00
N GLN A 47 -7.81 5.02 -18.07
CA GLN A 47 -8.92 4.91 -19.02
C GLN A 47 -10.23 4.51 -18.32
N LYS A 48 -10.18 3.49 -17.46
CA LYS A 48 -11.38 3.05 -16.72
C LYS A 48 -11.92 4.09 -15.75
N VAL A 49 -11.06 4.93 -15.18
CA VAL A 49 -11.45 6.04 -14.30
C VAL A 49 -12.03 7.19 -15.13
N GLU A 50 -11.50 7.49 -16.31
CA GLU A 50 -12.06 8.48 -17.26
C GLU A 50 -13.45 8.06 -17.75
N ASP A 51 -13.62 6.80 -18.17
CA ASP A 51 -14.92 6.22 -18.57
C ASP A 51 -15.99 6.34 -17.47
N HIS A 52 -15.56 6.37 -16.21
CA HIS A 52 -16.42 6.31 -15.03
C HIS A 52 -16.10 7.41 -14.00
N SER A 53 -15.80 8.62 -14.47
CA SER A 53 -15.30 9.74 -13.64
C SER A 53 -16.19 10.06 -12.43
N ARG A 54 -17.52 10.00 -12.61
CA ARG A 54 -18.52 10.29 -11.56
C ARG A 54 -18.70 9.16 -10.55
N ASN A 55 -18.38 7.91 -10.91
CA ASN A 55 -18.64 6.75 -10.07
C ASN A 55 -17.52 5.71 -10.16
N LEU A 56 -16.76 5.55 -9.07
CA LEU A 56 -15.66 4.58 -9.01
C LEU A 56 -16.08 3.13 -8.70
N LYS A 57 -17.37 2.85 -8.45
CA LYS A 57 -17.83 1.47 -8.19
C LYS A 57 -17.52 0.50 -9.34
N PRO A 58 -17.74 0.85 -10.62
CA PRO A 58 -17.37 -0.02 -11.75
C PRO A 58 -15.88 -0.31 -11.79
N VAL A 59 -15.03 0.68 -11.47
CA VAL A 59 -13.57 0.52 -11.40
C VAL A 59 -13.17 -0.46 -10.30
N LEU A 60 -13.84 -0.41 -9.14
CA LEU A 60 -13.61 -1.38 -8.05
C LEU A 60 -14.01 -2.80 -8.45
N SER A 61 -15.15 -2.97 -9.13
CA SER A 61 -15.56 -4.28 -9.65
C SER A 61 -14.55 -4.81 -10.66
N TRP A 62 -14.09 -3.97 -11.59
CA TRP A 62 -13.05 -4.34 -12.56
C TRP A 62 -11.73 -4.77 -11.88
N LEU A 63 -11.28 -4.05 -10.85
CA LEU A 63 -10.10 -4.43 -10.07
C LEU A 63 -10.23 -5.80 -9.39
N ILE A 64 -11.43 -6.14 -8.91
CA ILE A 64 -11.71 -7.45 -8.32
C ILE A 64 -11.70 -8.53 -9.40
N HIS A 65 -12.37 -8.33 -10.53
CA HIS A 65 -12.48 -9.35 -11.57
C HIS A 65 -11.16 -9.59 -12.33
N THR A 66 -10.45 -8.52 -12.70
CA THR A 66 -9.26 -8.62 -13.55
C THR A 66 -7.98 -8.86 -12.76
N TYR A 67 -7.84 -8.25 -11.58
CA TYR A 67 -6.61 -8.32 -10.79
C TYR A 67 -6.76 -9.12 -9.49
N GLN A 68 -7.97 -9.59 -9.14
CA GLN A 68 -8.27 -10.22 -7.85
C GLN A 68 -7.91 -9.30 -6.65
N VAL A 69 -7.91 -7.98 -6.88
CA VAL A 69 -7.53 -6.99 -5.88
C VAL A 69 -8.77 -6.36 -5.27
N LYS A 70 -9.07 -6.72 -4.02
CA LYS A 70 -10.12 -6.08 -3.21
C LYS A 70 -9.54 -4.89 -2.43
N VAL A 71 -9.94 -3.68 -2.83
CA VAL A 71 -9.58 -2.41 -2.19
C VAL A 71 -10.81 -1.58 -1.87
N SER A 72 -10.69 -0.70 -0.87
CA SER A 72 -11.74 0.28 -0.59
C SER A 72 -11.73 1.40 -1.61
N LYS A 73 -12.87 2.10 -1.79
CA LYS A 73 -12.94 3.32 -2.61
C LYS A 73 -11.89 4.36 -2.18
N LYS A 74 -11.68 4.53 -0.87
CA LYS A 74 -10.67 5.46 -0.32
C LYS A 74 -9.25 5.06 -0.72
N THR A 75 -8.93 3.76 -0.70
CA THR A 75 -7.63 3.24 -1.16
C THR A 75 -7.41 3.55 -2.64
N LEU A 76 -8.43 3.34 -3.48
CA LEU A 76 -8.37 3.68 -4.90
C LEU A 76 -8.17 5.19 -5.12
N GLN A 77 -8.96 6.05 -4.45
CA GLN A 77 -8.80 7.51 -4.54
C GLN A 77 -7.41 7.97 -4.11
N ARG A 78 -6.90 7.43 -2.99
CA ARG A 78 -5.54 7.73 -2.52
C ARG A 78 -4.49 7.31 -3.56
N PHE A 79 -4.68 6.16 -4.19
CA PHE A 79 -3.78 5.69 -5.24
C PHE A 79 -3.81 6.61 -6.46
N LEU A 80 -4.99 7.00 -6.94
CA LEU A 80 -5.15 7.92 -8.06
C LEU A 80 -4.48 9.28 -7.79
N LYS A 81 -4.68 9.85 -6.59
CA LYS A 81 -4.02 11.09 -6.17
C LYS A 81 -2.49 10.97 -6.15
N ILE A 82 -1.96 9.84 -5.68
CA ILE A 82 -0.51 9.58 -5.67
C ILE A 82 0.04 9.51 -7.10
N GLN A 83 -0.73 8.91 -8.02
CA GLN A 83 -0.36 8.76 -9.42
C GLN A 83 -0.68 10.00 -10.28
N ARG A 84 -1.22 11.07 -9.68
CA ARG A 84 -1.70 12.28 -10.40
C ARG A 84 -2.71 11.96 -11.50
N LEU A 85 -3.58 10.99 -11.22
CA LEU A 85 -4.68 10.53 -12.09
C LEU A 85 -6.04 11.04 -11.61
N ASP A 86 -6.05 11.96 -10.66
CA ASP A 86 -7.21 12.71 -10.23
C ASP A 86 -7.78 13.49 -11.41
N LEU A 87 -9.00 13.11 -11.80
CA LEU A 87 -9.78 13.82 -12.80
C LEU A 87 -10.26 15.14 -12.19
N ALA A 88 -9.97 16.24 -12.88
CA ALA A 88 -10.50 17.57 -12.59
C ALA A 88 -12.03 17.60 -12.71
#